data_AF-A0A950HVG3-F1
#
_entry.id   AF-A0A950HVG3-F1
#
_cell.length_a   1.000
_cell.length_b   1.000
_cell.length_c   1.000
_cell.angle_alpha   90.00
_cell.angle_beta   90.00
_cell.angle_gamma   90.00
#
_symmetry.space_group_name_H-M   'P 1'
#
loop_
_entity.id
_entity.type
_entity.pdbx_description
1 polymer ?
#
loop_
_entity_poly.entity_id
_entity_poly.type
_entity_poly.pdbx_seq_one_letter_code
_entity_poly.pdbx_strand_id
1 'polypeptide(L)'
;MAKVGELMLAGGRWDGRQLVPADRVRTITTQVPPGGPASALQDSFMAWGFFGQWILVMPHSGLVVVEKYDATAPLSSHTPTVPITTFMNEAAGIADAGC
;
A
#
# COMPACT_ATOMS: atom_id res chain seq x y z
N MET A 1 5.07 -2.01 8.47
CA MET A 1 3.96 -1.53 7.62
C MET A 1 3.35 -2.63 6.77
N ALA A 2 4.13 -3.55 6.16
CA ALA A 2 3.59 -4.61 5.30
C ALA A 2 2.47 -5.44 5.96
N LYS A 3 2.63 -5.83 7.23
CA LYS A 3 1.58 -6.53 8.02
C LYS A 3 0.26 -5.76 8.14
N VAL A 4 0.31 -4.42 8.14
CA VAL A 4 -0.92 -3.61 8.13
C VAL A 4 -1.61 -3.74 6.78
N GLY A 5 -0.86 -3.74 5.67
CA GLY A 5 -1.43 -4.00 4.35
C GLY A 5 -2.03 -5.40 4.23
N GLU A 6 -1.34 -6.42 4.77
CA GLU A 6 -1.84 -7.79 4.83
C GLU A 6 -3.14 -7.90 5.62
N LEU A 7 -3.22 -7.23 6.78
CA LEU A 7 -4.47 -7.12 7.55
C LEU A 7 -5.62 -6.55 6.70
N MET A 8 -5.35 -5.52 5.90
CA MET A 8 -6.37 -4.91 5.04
C MET A 8 -6.75 -5.84 3.87
N LEU A 9 -5.78 -6.52 3.25
CA LEU A 9 -6.04 -7.55 2.23
C LEU A 9 -6.92 -8.68 2.79
N ALA A 10 -6.67 -9.09 4.03
CA ALA A 10 -7.43 -10.11 4.73
C ALA A 10 -8.78 -9.60 5.28
N GLY A 11 -9.27 -8.44 4.81
CA GLY A 11 -10.56 -7.88 5.24
C GLY A 11 -10.61 -7.57 6.73
N GLY A 12 -9.47 -7.22 7.34
CA GLY A 12 -9.35 -6.88 8.76
C GLY A 12 -9.20 -8.09 9.68
N ARG A 13 -8.94 -9.28 9.13
CA ARG A 13 -8.67 -10.50 9.91
C ARG A 13 -7.17 -10.73 10.04
N TRP A 14 -6.73 -11.10 11.23
CA TRP A 14 -5.36 -11.51 11.51
C TRP A 14 -5.38 -12.72 12.42
N ASP A 15 -4.68 -13.79 12.02
CA ASP A 15 -4.56 -15.02 12.80
C ASP A 15 -5.93 -15.56 13.28
N GLY A 16 -6.87 -15.65 12.34
CA GLY A 16 -8.25 -16.10 12.60
C GLY A 16 -9.17 -15.09 13.29
N ARG A 17 -8.63 -14.03 13.92
CA ARG A 17 -9.40 -13.02 14.66
C ARG A 17 -9.74 -11.78 13.82
N GLN A 18 -10.97 -11.30 13.90
CA GLN A 18 -11.37 -10.01 13.31
C GLN A 18 -10.83 -8.87 14.18
N LEU A 19 -9.82 -8.14 13.69
CA LEU A 19 -9.26 -6.97 14.39
C LEU A 19 -9.92 -5.66 13.95
N VAL A 20 -10.22 -5.55 12.66
CA VAL A 20 -10.92 -4.39 12.07
C VAL A 20 -12.18 -4.92 11.40
N PRO A 21 -13.38 -4.39 11.66
CA PRO A 21 -14.60 -4.86 11.00
C PRO A 21 -14.47 -4.84 9.46
N ALA A 22 -14.93 -5.88 8.79
CA ALA A 22 -14.75 -6.04 7.35
C ALA A 22 -15.50 -4.96 6.54
N ASP A 23 -16.66 -4.52 7.02
CA ASP A 23 -17.41 -3.38 6.49
C ASP A 23 -16.58 -2.09 6.60
N ARG A 24 -15.91 -1.86 7.73
CA ARG A 24 -15.02 -0.71 7.90
C ARG A 24 -13.86 -0.76 6.92
N VAL A 25 -13.21 -1.92 6.75
CA VAL A 25 -12.14 -2.08 5.75
C VAL A 25 -12.66 -1.70 4.36
N ARG A 26 -13.79 -2.28 3.94
CA ARG A 26 -14.41 -1.96 2.65
C ARG A 26 -14.69 -0.46 2.49
N THR A 27 -15.23 0.19 3.51
CA THR A 27 -15.52 1.62 3.47
C THR A 27 -14.26 2.46 3.32
N ILE A 28 -13.21 2.19 4.09
CA ILE A 28 -11.97 3.01 4.07
C ILE A 28 -11.08 2.71 2.86
N THR A 29 -11.32 1.62 2.13
CA THR A 29 -10.58 1.24 0.92
C THR A 29 -11.40 1.41 -0.36
N THR A 30 -12.59 2.00 -0.28
CA THR A 30 -13.42 2.25 -1.47
C THR A 30 -12.72 3.29 -2.36
N GLN A 31 -12.47 2.93 -3.62
CA GLN A 31 -11.90 3.85 -4.59
C GLN A 31 -12.87 4.99 -4.94
N VAL A 32 -12.33 6.21 -5.04
CA VAL A 32 -13.06 7.40 -5.46
C VAL A 32 -12.20 8.15 -6.49
N PRO A 33 -12.58 8.20 -7.78
CA PRO A 33 -13.72 7.55 -8.44
C PRO A 33 -13.60 6.01 -8.51
N PRO A 34 -14.72 5.27 -8.63
CA PRO A 34 -14.70 3.82 -8.68
C PRO A 34 -14.16 3.30 -10.02
N GLY A 35 -13.17 2.41 -9.97
CA GLY A 35 -12.64 1.71 -11.15
C GLY A 35 -11.83 2.61 -12.09
N GLY A 36 -10.50 2.60 -11.90
CA GLY A 36 -9.57 3.10 -12.92
C GLY A 36 -9.51 2.17 -14.14
N PRO A 37 -8.89 2.59 -15.25
CA PRO A 37 -8.62 1.71 -16.38
C PRO A 37 -7.92 0.43 -15.91
N ALA A 38 -8.21 -0.68 -16.60
CA ALA A 38 -7.58 -1.98 -16.32
C ALA A 38 -6.05 -1.80 -16.34
N SER A 39 -5.43 -2.03 -15.19
CA SER A 39 -4.01 -1.84 -14.94
C SER A 39 -3.60 -2.70 -13.75
N ALA A 40 -2.30 -2.94 -13.59
CA ALA A 40 -1.74 -3.66 -12.44
C ALA A 40 -2.17 -3.08 -11.08
N LEU A 41 -2.54 -1.79 -11.06
CA LEU A 41 -2.93 -1.04 -9.87
C LEU A 41 -4.45 -0.90 -9.70
N GLN A 42 -5.24 -1.66 -10.46
CA GLN A 42 -6.69 -1.66 -10.32
C GLN A 42 -7.12 -2.01 -8.89
N ASP A 43 -8.15 -1.33 -8.39
CA ASP A 43 -8.71 -1.47 -7.04
C ASP A 43 -7.71 -1.26 -5.89
N SER A 44 -6.53 -0.74 -6.21
CA SER A 44 -5.49 -0.50 -5.23
C SER A 44 -5.79 0.75 -4.42
N PHE A 45 -5.35 0.72 -3.17
CA PHE A 45 -5.48 1.85 -2.24
C PHE A 45 -4.14 2.06 -1.52
N MET A 46 -3.88 3.30 -1.14
CA MET A 46 -2.62 3.66 -0.51
C MET A 46 -2.81 4.56 0.70
N ALA A 47 -1.79 4.58 1.55
CA ALA A 47 -1.58 5.64 2.51
C ALA A 47 -0.14 6.18 2.38
N TRP A 48 0.02 7.44 2.75
CA TRP A 48 1.28 8.17 2.64
C TRP A 48 1.65 8.82 3.96
N GLY A 49 2.94 9.00 4.18
CA GLY A 49 3.50 9.69 5.34
C GLY A 49 4.56 10.71 4.95
N PHE A 50 4.89 11.58 5.90
CA PHE A 50 5.96 12.56 5.75
C PHE A 50 7.29 11.89 5.39
N PHE A 51 8.10 12.54 4.57
CA PHE A 51 9.39 12.02 4.06
C PHE A 51 9.27 10.83 3.08
N GLY A 52 8.19 10.76 2.29
CA GLY A 52 8.11 9.83 1.15
C GLY A 52 8.01 8.36 1.55
N GLN A 53 7.25 8.08 2.61
CA GLN A 53 6.93 6.73 3.06
C GLN A 53 5.54 6.36 2.57
N TRP A 54 5.43 5.20 1.96
CA TRP A 54 4.27 4.76 1.21
C TRP A 54 3.88 3.34 1.63
N ILE A 55 2.58 3.08 1.72
CA ILE A 55 2.05 1.73 1.72
C ILE A 55 1.01 1.65 0.62
N LEU A 56 1.21 0.73 -0.31
CA LEU A 56 0.30 0.42 -1.40
C LEU A 56 -0.20 -1.01 -1.23
N VAL A 57 -1.51 -1.17 -1.26
CA VAL A 57 -2.18 -2.46 -1.17
C VAL A 57 -2.92 -2.71 -2.47
N MET A 58 -2.69 -3.88 -3.06
CA MET A 58 -3.22 -4.28 -4.37
C MET A 58 -4.06 -5.55 -4.21
N PRO A 59 -5.37 -5.43 -3.96
CA PRO A 59 -6.23 -6.60 -3.72
C PRO A 59 -6.29 -7.57 -4.90
N HIS A 60 -6.24 -7.06 -6.13
CA HIS A 60 -6.33 -7.87 -7.34
C HIS A 60 -5.18 -8.88 -7.46
N SER A 61 -3.97 -8.48 -7.08
CA SER A 61 -2.77 -9.33 -7.10
C SER A 61 -2.42 -9.93 -5.73
N GLY A 62 -3.16 -9.59 -4.67
CA GLY A 62 -2.85 -10.01 -3.30
C GLY A 62 -1.51 -9.44 -2.77
N LEU A 63 -1.04 -8.32 -3.32
CA LEU A 63 0.29 -7.77 -3.06
C LEU A 63 0.24 -6.55 -2.14
N VAL A 64 1.29 -6.38 -1.34
CA VAL A 64 1.55 -5.17 -0.54
C VAL A 64 2.97 -4.69 -0.82
N VAL A 65 3.10 -3.44 -1.28
CA VAL A 65 4.40 -2.79 -1.49
C VAL A 65 4.54 -1.65 -0.48
N VAL A 66 5.71 -1.59 0.16
CA VAL A 66 6.00 -0.61 1.22
C VAL A 66 7.32 0.04 0.91
N GLU A 67 7.32 1.37 0.96
CA GLU A 67 8.52 2.18 1.02
C GLU A 67 8.56 2.87 2.38
N LYS A 68 9.71 2.79 3.06
CA LYS A 68 9.86 3.35 4.40
C LYS A 68 11.10 4.23 4.46
N TYR A 69 10.88 5.47 4.90
CA TYR A 69 11.96 6.36 5.30
C TYR A 69 12.57 5.90 6.63
N ASP A 70 13.90 5.91 6.74
CA ASP A 70 14.57 5.66 8.01
C ASP A 70 14.39 6.86 8.95
N ALA A 71 13.35 6.79 9.79
CA ALA A 71 13.04 7.80 10.79
C ALA A 71 14.08 7.88 11.93
N THR A 72 15.04 6.94 12.01
CA THR A 72 16.14 7.01 12.97
C THR A 72 17.34 7.79 12.46
N ALA A 73 17.38 8.08 11.15
CA ALA A 73 18.40 8.92 10.56
C ALA A 73 18.27 10.37 11.07
N PRO A 74 19.38 11.04 11.45
CA PRO A 74 19.33 12.46 11.81
C PRO A 74 18.74 13.31 10.69
N LEU A 75 17.93 14.33 10.98
CA LEU A 75 17.34 15.18 9.93
C LEU A 75 18.40 15.84 9.02
N SER A 76 19.63 16.00 9.50
CA SER A 76 20.76 16.53 8.74
C SER A 76 21.35 15.56 7.72
N SER A 77 21.01 14.26 7.76
CA SER A 77 21.61 13.23 6.91
C SER A 77 21.15 13.27 5.45
N HIS A 78 20.23 14.18 5.09
CA HIS A 78 19.69 14.31 3.72
C HIS A 78 19.31 12.96 3.11
N THR A 79 18.67 12.07 3.89
CA THR A 79 18.29 10.75 3.40
C THR A 79 17.35 10.94 2.21
N PRO A 80 17.73 10.47 1.01
CA PRO A 80 16.92 10.67 -0.18
C PRO A 80 15.59 9.93 -0.03
N THR A 81 14.50 10.58 -0.47
CA THR A 81 13.18 9.97 -0.50
C THR A 81 12.89 9.43 -1.90
N VAL A 82 12.10 8.36 -1.99
CA VAL A 82 11.64 7.85 -3.28
C VAL A 82 10.44 8.70 -3.75
N PRO A 83 10.52 9.37 -4.91
CA PRO A 83 9.38 10.07 -5.49
C PRO A 83 8.21 9.11 -5.72
N ILE A 84 6.98 9.60 -5.51
CA ILE A 84 5.78 8.77 -5.67
C ILE A 84 5.66 8.16 -7.07
N THR A 85 6.09 8.88 -8.13
CA THR A 85 6.07 8.36 -9.50
C THR A 85 6.97 7.14 -9.67
N THR A 86 8.19 7.18 -9.14
CA THR A 86 9.12 6.04 -9.13
C THR A 86 8.50 4.88 -8.37
N PHE A 87 8.02 5.13 -7.16
CA PHE A 87 7.38 4.10 -6.33
C PHE A 87 6.22 3.41 -7.05
N MET A 88 5.33 4.17 -7.69
CA MET A 88 4.17 3.62 -8.39
C MET A 88 4.55 2.82 -9.63
N ASN A 89 5.56 3.25 -10.40
CA ASN A 89 6.04 2.53 -11.56
C ASN A 89 6.69 1.19 -11.18
N GLU A 90 7.52 1.18 -10.14
CA GLU A 90 8.15 -0.05 -9.63
C GLU A 90 7.09 -1.00 -9.08
N ALA A 91 6.11 -0.50 -8.31
CA ALA A 91 5.04 -1.34 -7.78
C ALA A 91 4.17 -1.97 -8.88
N ALA A 92 3.85 -1.20 -9.94
CA ALA A 92 3.15 -1.73 -11.10
C ALA A 92 3.98 -2.82 -11.82
N GLY A 93 5.29 -2.57 -12.01
CA GLY A 93 6.19 -3.56 -12.61
C GLY A 93 6.28 -4.86 -11.81
N ILE A 94 6.32 -4.78 -10.48
CA ILE A 94 6.30 -5.96 -9.60
C ILE A 94 4.97 -6.71 -9.73
N ALA A 95 3.85 -5.98 -9.76
CA ALA A 95 2.52 -6.59 -9.90
C ALA A 95 2.33 -7.27 -11.27
N ASP A 96 2.81 -6.67 -12.34
CA ASP A 96 2.76 -7.23 -13.70
C ASP A 96 3.67 -8.46 -13.87
N ALA A 97 4.76 -8.55 -13.10
CA ALA A 97 5.70 -9.66 -13.18
C ALA A 97 5.11 -10.99 -12.69
N GLY A 98 4.00 -10.97 -11.94
CA GLY A 98 3.32 -12.16 -11.45
C GLY A 98 4.24 -13.08 -10.63
N CYS A 99 4.40 -12.78 -9.33
CA CYS A 99 5.13 -13.66 -8.40
C CYS A 99 4.40 -14.98 -8.14
#